data_AF-A0A2J8VFK2-F1
#
_entry.id   AF-A0A2J8VFK2-F1
#
_cell.length_a   1.000
_cell.length_b   1.000
_cell.length_c   1.000
_cell.angle_alpha   90.00
_cell.angle_beta   90.00
_cell.angle_gamma   90.00
#
_symmetry.space_group_name_H-M   'P 1'
#
loop_
_entity.id
_entity.type
_entity.pdbx_description
1 polymer ?
#
loop_
_entity_poly.entity_id
_entity_poly.type
_entity_poly.pdbx_seq_one_letter_code
_entity_poly.pdbx_strand_id
1 'polypeptide(L)'
;TLPSSGFLKAKMNIPLGEKVTLDIVTLFHQYSGDDGTIDMPGPVNLMMENFPNFLSGCEKSDTDYLSNALEKKDDNKDKKVNYSEFLSLLGDTAIDYHKIMHGVAPCSGGSQ
;
A
#
# COMPACT_ATOMS: atom_id res chain seq x y z
N THR A 1 16.19 -12.41 16.36
CA THR A 1 16.94 -11.43 17.17
C THR A 1 16.60 -10.06 16.66
N LEU A 2 15.83 -9.27 17.41
CA LEU A 2 15.49 -7.89 17.03
C LEU A 2 16.77 -7.05 16.87
N PRO A 3 16.80 -6.07 15.95
CA PRO A 3 17.95 -5.19 15.84
C PRO A 3 18.12 -4.42 17.15
N SER A 4 19.39 -4.39 17.56
CA SER A 4 19.95 -3.84 18.79
C SER A 4 19.40 -2.47 19.19
N SER A 5 19.29 -2.31 20.51
CA SER A 5 18.94 -1.15 21.36
C SER A 5 19.40 0.26 20.90
N GLY A 6 20.29 0.38 19.90
CA GLY A 6 20.64 1.65 19.25
C GLY A 6 19.52 2.28 18.41
N PHE A 7 18.70 1.47 17.71
CA PHE A 7 17.60 1.96 16.87
C PHE A 7 16.46 2.61 17.68
N LEU A 8 16.21 2.12 18.90
CA LEU A 8 15.18 2.67 19.80
C LEU A 8 15.62 3.97 20.49
N LYS A 9 16.93 4.26 20.53
CA LYS A 9 17.49 5.47 21.18
C LYS A 9 17.36 6.75 20.34
N ALA A 10 16.92 6.64 19.08
CA ALA A 10 16.67 7.74 18.15
C ALA A 10 15.22 8.25 18.14
N LYS A 11 14.39 7.86 19.12
CA LYS A 11 13.10 8.54 19.33
C LYS A 11 13.36 9.96 19.83
N MET A 12 13.41 10.95 18.92
CA MET A 12 12.77 12.28 19.09
C MET A 12 13.05 13.35 18.00
N ASN A 13 13.46 13.03 16.77
CA ASN A 13 13.15 13.91 15.60
C ASN A 13 13.40 13.21 14.25
N ILE A 14 12.59 12.21 13.90
CA ILE A 14 12.68 11.60 12.56
C ILE A 14 12.10 12.62 11.57
N PRO A 15 12.85 13.06 10.53
CA PRO A 15 12.33 13.93 9.49
C PRO A 15 11.06 13.34 8.87
N LEU A 16 10.11 14.20 8.47
CA LEU A 16 8.82 13.75 7.94
C LEU A 16 8.97 12.73 6.80
N GLY A 17 9.92 12.93 5.89
CA GLY A 17 10.16 11.99 4.78
C GLY A 17 10.59 10.60 5.24
N GLU A 18 11.49 10.52 6.23
CA GLU A 18 11.91 9.25 6.82
C GLU A 18 10.76 8.60 7.60
N LYS A 19 10.00 9.40 8.35
CA LYS A 19 8.83 8.90 9.09
C LYS A 19 7.79 8.30 8.16
N VAL A 20 7.42 8.99 7.08
CA VAL A 20 6.44 8.48 6.11
C VAL A 20 6.95 7.19 5.46
N THR A 21 8.24 7.13 5.11
CA THR A 21 8.84 5.91 4.54
C THR A 21 8.75 4.73 5.53
N LEU A 22 9.10 4.96 6.80
CA LEU A 22 9.00 3.93 7.84
C LEU A 22 7.56 3.51 8.13
N ASP A 23 6.62 4.45 8.11
CA ASP A 23 5.19 4.16 8.30
C ASP A 23 4.66 3.27 7.16
N ILE A 24 5.07 3.50 5.90
CA ILE A 24 4.72 2.66 4.74
C ILE A 24 5.32 1.25 4.87
N VAL A 25 6.59 1.14 5.27
CA VAL A 25 7.24 -0.16 5.53
C VAL A 25 6.53 -0.91 6.65
N THR A 26 6.19 -0.20 7.74
CA THR A 26 5.50 -0.77 8.89
C THR A 26 4.11 -1.29 8.49
N LEU A 27 3.36 -0.50 7.71
CA LEU A 27 2.06 -0.91 7.18
C LEU A 27 2.16 -2.21 6.38
N PHE A 28 3.11 -2.33 5.45
CA PHE A 28 3.29 -3.56 4.67
C PHE A 28 3.59 -4.77 5.57
N HIS A 29 4.50 -4.61 6.54
CA HIS A 29 4.85 -5.69 7.47
C HIS A 29 3.70 -6.14 8.38
N GLN A 30 2.69 -5.30 8.65
CA GLN A 30 1.51 -5.70 9.41
C GLN A 30 0.69 -6.80 8.72
N TYR A 31 0.76 -6.89 7.40
CA TYR A 31 0.03 -7.88 6.60
C TYR A 31 0.93 -8.97 6.01
N SER A 32 2.26 -8.83 6.14
CA SER A 32 3.21 -9.78 5.56
C SER A 32 3.37 -11.04 6.41
N GLY A 33 3.57 -12.17 5.75
CA GLY A 33 3.99 -13.42 6.38
C GLY A 33 5.49 -13.46 6.68
N ASP A 34 5.95 -14.59 7.22
CA ASP A 34 7.36 -14.81 7.60
C ASP A 34 8.34 -14.75 6.42
N ASP A 35 7.85 -14.95 5.20
CA ASP A 35 8.64 -14.84 3.96
C ASP A 35 8.77 -13.40 3.44
N GLY A 36 8.18 -12.42 4.13
CA GLY A 36 8.25 -11.01 3.77
C GLY A 36 7.34 -10.62 2.60
N THR A 37 6.35 -11.46 2.28
CA THR A 37 5.33 -11.18 1.26
C THR A 37 3.93 -11.23 1.86
N ILE A 38 2.94 -10.69 1.16
CA ILE A 38 1.53 -10.74 1.59
C ILE A 38 0.82 -11.82 0.77
N ASP A 39 0.34 -12.86 1.45
CA ASP A 39 -0.55 -13.87 0.86
C ASP A 39 -1.97 -13.32 0.70
N MET A 40 -2.69 -13.76 -0.34
CA MET A 40 -4.13 -13.47 -0.47
C MET A 40 -4.92 -14.09 0.70
N PRO A 41 -5.95 -13.41 1.25
CA PRO A 41 -6.53 -12.14 0.82
C PRO A 41 -5.91 -10.88 1.46
N GLY A 42 -4.74 -11.01 2.08
CA GLY A 42 -4.06 -9.95 2.85
C GLY A 42 -3.97 -8.59 2.15
N PRO A 43 -3.66 -8.49 0.84
CA PRO A 43 -3.56 -7.19 0.17
C PRO A 43 -4.94 -6.52 0.01
N VAL A 44 -6.02 -7.29 -0.13
CA VAL A 44 -7.40 -6.77 -0.16
C VAL A 44 -7.75 -6.16 1.19
N ASN A 45 -7.43 -6.86 2.29
CA ASN A 45 -7.66 -6.36 3.65
C ASN A 45 -6.86 -5.09 3.91
N LEU A 46 -5.58 -5.05 3.51
CA LEU A 46 -4.73 -3.87 3.62
C LEU A 46 -5.41 -2.65 2.98
N MET A 47 -5.94 -2.79 1.76
CA MET A 47 -6.60 -1.70 1.04
C MET A 47 -7.89 -1.26 1.73
N MET A 48 -8.74 -2.20 2.14
CA MET A 48 -10.02 -1.89 2.78
C MET A 48 -9.84 -1.21 4.14
N GLU A 49 -8.87 -1.66 4.93
CA GLU A 49 -8.65 -1.17 6.29
C GLU A 49 -7.92 0.18 6.32
N ASN A 50 -7.00 0.43 5.38
CA ASN A 50 -6.12 1.59 5.42
C ASN A 50 -6.44 2.68 4.39
N PHE A 51 -7.16 2.35 3.32
CA PHE A 51 -7.54 3.29 2.26
C PHE A 51 -9.07 3.40 2.02
N PRO A 52 -9.95 3.32 3.04
CA PRO A 52 -11.40 3.24 2.83
C PRO A 52 -11.99 4.47 2.13
N ASN A 53 -11.44 5.67 2.39
CA ASN A 53 -11.89 6.92 1.76
C ASN A 53 -11.48 7.00 0.29
N PHE A 54 -10.33 6.43 -0.07
CA PHE A 54 -9.92 6.32 -1.46
C PHE A 54 -10.87 5.38 -2.22
N LEU A 55 -11.11 4.20 -1.65
CA LEU A 55 -11.97 3.18 -2.25
C LEU A 55 -13.41 3.67 -2.42
N SER A 56 -13.95 4.36 -1.40
CA SER A 56 -15.30 4.93 -1.48
C SER A 56 -15.41 6.04 -2.52
N GLY A 57 -14.44 6.95 -2.56
CA GLY A 57 -14.41 8.05 -3.55
C GLY A 57 -14.30 7.54 -4.98
N CYS A 58 -13.73 6.35 -5.18
CA CYS A 58 -13.58 5.71 -6.46
C CYS A 58 -14.72 4.74 -6.84
N GLU A 59 -15.70 4.49 -5.95
CA GLU A 59 -16.70 3.43 -6.10
C GLU A 59 -16.07 2.03 -6.33
N LYS A 60 -14.83 1.83 -5.84
CA LYS A 60 -13.99 0.66 -6.05
C LYS A 60 -13.81 -0.16 -4.77
N SER A 61 -14.82 -0.15 -3.90
CA SER A 61 -14.82 -0.92 -2.64
C SER A 61 -15.22 -2.38 -2.83
N ASP A 62 -15.52 -2.81 -4.06
CA ASP A 62 -15.85 -4.21 -4.35
C ASP A 62 -14.59 -5.09 -4.26
N THR A 63 -14.69 -6.19 -3.51
CA THR A 63 -13.62 -7.17 -3.30
C THR A 63 -13.12 -7.79 -4.60
N ASP A 64 -13.99 -7.94 -5.60
CA ASP A 64 -13.63 -8.50 -6.90
C ASP A 64 -12.81 -7.50 -7.72
N TYR A 65 -13.13 -6.21 -7.63
CA TYR A 65 -12.33 -5.16 -8.26
C TYR A 65 -10.92 -5.12 -7.66
N LEU A 66 -10.82 -5.15 -6.32
CA LEU A 66 -9.53 -5.13 -5.63
C LEU A 66 -8.70 -6.37 -5.93
N SER A 67 -9.31 -7.55 -5.91
CA SER A 67 -8.63 -8.80 -6.23
C SER A 67 -8.07 -8.77 -7.67
N ASN A 68 -8.87 -8.31 -8.64
CA ASN A 68 -8.42 -8.15 -10.03
C ASN A 68 -7.31 -7.08 -10.19
N ALA A 69 -7.35 -6.00 -9.41
CA ALA A 69 -6.31 -4.98 -9.44
C ALA A 69 -4.99 -5.51 -8.85
N LEU A 70 -5.07 -6.33 -7.81
CA LEU A 70 -3.92 -6.97 -7.18
C LEU A 70 -3.31 -8.06 -8.06
N GLU A 71 -4.13 -8.88 -8.73
CA GLU A 71 -3.64 -9.85 -9.72
C GLU A 71 -2.87 -9.19 -10.86
N LYS A 72 -3.23 -7.96 -11.25
CA LYS A 72 -2.48 -7.19 -12.26
C LYS A 72 -1.16 -6.65 -11.74
N LYS A 73 -0.99 -6.56 -10.42
CA LYS A 73 0.24 -6.09 -9.76
C LYS A 73 1.15 -7.23 -9.33
N ASP A 74 0.63 -8.47 -9.26
CA ASP A 74 1.40 -9.71 -9.14
C ASP A 74 2.15 -9.98 -10.46
N ASP A 75 3.21 -9.21 -10.70
CA ASP A 75 3.98 -9.22 -11.94
C ASP A 75 4.69 -10.56 -12.13
N ASN A 76 5.15 -11.16 -11.02
CA ASN A 76 5.88 -12.43 -11.04
C ASN A 76 4.95 -13.66 -11.03
N LYS A 77 3.64 -13.47 -10.81
CA LYS A 77 2.57 -14.49 -10.81
C LYS A 77 2.73 -15.56 -9.75
N ASP A 78 3.33 -15.22 -8.61
CA ASP A 78 3.51 -16.13 -7.48
C ASP A 78 2.29 -16.19 -6.54
N LYS A 79 1.25 -15.42 -6.85
CA LYS A 79 0.00 -15.27 -6.08
C LYS A 79 0.19 -14.64 -4.70
N LYS A 80 1.31 -13.95 -4.51
CA LYS A 80 1.61 -13.13 -3.35
C LYS A 80 1.87 -11.70 -3.82
N VAL A 81 1.99 -10.79 -2.86
CA VAL A 81 2.39 -9.42 -3.12
C VAL A 81 3.69 -9.16 -2.39
N ASN A 82 4.76 -8.95 -3.15
CA ASN A 82 6.04 -8.48 -2.61
C ASN A 82 6.05 -6.95 -2.43
N TYR A 83 7.09 -6.43 -1.78
CA TYR A 83 7.14 -5.01 -1.43
C TYR A 83 7.14 -4.08 -2.65
N SER A 84 7.77 -4.48 -3.76
CA SER A 84 7.81 -3.66 -4.98
C SER A 84 6.44 -3.57 -5.64
N GLU A 85 5.69 -4.67 -5.66
CA GLU A 85 4.32 -4.74 -6.19
C GLU A 85 3.36 -3.93 -5.32
N PHE A 86 3.53 -3.97 -4.00
CA PHE A 86 2.81 -3.09 -3.08
C PHE A 86 3.12 -1.61 -3.33
N LEU A 87 4.39 -1.23 -3.51
CA LEU A 87 4.77 0.14 -3.83
C LEU A 87 4.20 0.61 -5.19
N SER A 88 4.07 -0.30 -6.16
CA SER A 88 3.38 -0.02 -7.42
C SER A 88 1.91 0.34 -7.21
N LEU A 89 1.18 -0.43 -6.39
CA LEU A 89 -0.20 -0.11 -6.01
C LEU A 89 -0.33 1.21 -5.22
N LEU A 90 0.57 1.45 -4.28
CA LEU A 90 0.61 2.69 -3.51
C LEU A 90 0.93 3.89 -4.41
N GLY A 91 1.80 3.70 -5.40
CA GLY A 91 2.12 4.69 -6.44
C GLY A 91 0.88 5.10 -7.23
N ASP A 92 0.10 4.14 -7.73
CA ASP A 92 -1.17 4.41 -8.43
C ASP A 92 -2.13 5.21 -7.54
N THR A 93 -2.26 4.81 -6.27
CA THR A 93 -3.12 5.48 -5.29
C THR A 93 -2.66 6.92 -5.05
N ALA A 94 -1.35 7.15 -4.89
CA ALA A 94 -0.77 8.47 -4.68
C ALA A 94 -0.93 9.38 -5.92
N ILE A 95 -0.79 8.82 -7.12
CA ILE A 95 -1.03 9.54 -8.39
C ILE A 95 -2.48 10.01 -8.46
N ASP A 96 -3.44 9.16 -8.10
CA ASP A 96 -4.84 9.56 -8.11
C ASP A 96 -5.16 10.60 -7.02
N TYR A 97 -4.61 10.47 -5.81
CA TYR A 97 -4.70 11.55 -4.82
C TYR A 97 -4.13 12.87 -5.34
N HIS A 98 -2.98 12.84 -6.00
CA HIS A 98 -2.40 14.04 -6.60
C HIS A 98 -3.35 14.68 -7.63
N LYS A 99 -3.98 13.89 -8.51
CA LYS A 99 -4.99 14.39 -9.46
C LYS A 99 -6.22 14.98 -8.76
N ILE A 100 -6.72 14.30 -7.72
CA ILE A 100 -7.88 14.77 -6.93
C ILE A 100 -7.59 16.14 -6.31
N MET A 101 -6.36 16.36 -5.82
CA MET A 101 -5.94 17.66 -5.29
C MET A 101 -5.93 18.79 -6.33
N HIS A 102 -5.89 18.45 -7.63
CA HIS A 102 -6.07 19.39 -8.75
C HIS A 102 -7.52 19.49 -9.24
N GLY A 103 -8.49 18.94 -8.51
CA GLY A 103 -9.93 19.02 -8.82
C GLY A 103 -10.42 17.98 -9.82
N VAL A 104 -9.62 16.98 -10.15
CA VAL A 104 -10.01 15.86 -11.01
C VAL A 104 -10.85 14.87 -10.20
N ALA A 105 -11.90 14.30 -10.81
CA ALA A 105 -12.71 13.28 -10.15
C ALA A 105 -11.84 12.05 -9.76
N PRO A 106 -12.06 11.42 -8.59
CA PRO A 106 -11.33 10.23 -8.19
C PRO A 106 -11.38 9.13 -9.24
N CYS A 107 -10.28 8.40 -9.42
CA CYS A 107 -10.21 7.23 -10.31
C CYS A 107 -10.62 7.47 -11.78
N SER A 108 -10.57 8.72 -12.25
CA SER A 108 -10.92 9.11 -13.63
C SER A 108 -9.82 8.87 -14.66
N GLY A 109 -8.65 8.35 -14.25
CA GLY A 109 -7.57 7.93 -15.14
C GLY A 109 -7.53 6.42 -15.27
N GLY A 110 -7.70 5.90 -16.49
CA GLY A 110 -7.35 4.52 -16.79
C GLY A 110 -5.88 4.24 -16.48
N SER A 111 -5.58 2.97 -16.20
CA SER A 111 -4.25 2.41 -15.96
C SER A 111 -3.21 3.03 -16.90
N GLN A 112 -2.20 3.67 -16.32
CA GLN A 112 -0.94 3.95 -17.00
C GLN A 112 -0.06 2.71 -16.98
#